data_AF-A0A961WD86-F1
#
_entry.id   AF-A0A961WD86-F1
#
_cell.length_a   1.000
_cell.length_b   1.000
_cell.length_c   1.000
_cell.angle_alpha   90.00
_cell.angle_beta   90.00
_cell.angle_gamma   90.00
#
_symmetry.space_group_name_H-M   'P 1'
#
loop_
_entity.id
_entity.type
_entity.pdbx_description
1 polymer ?
#
loop_
_entity_poly.entity_id
_entity_poly.type
_entity_poly.pdbx_seq_one_letter_code
_entity_poly.pdbx_strand_id
1 'polypeptide(L)' 'MSFAFGHWGLSPAEFWAATPRELASAMRPLHAASAAPLDRNTLAALMAAYPDGKIKRDG' A
#
# COMPACT_ATOMS: atom_id res chain seq x y z
N MET A 1 -9.82 -0.46 3.74
CA MET A 1 -9.60 0.97 4.05
C MET A 1 -9.43 1.29 5.56
N SER A 2 -9.07 0.35 6.45
CA SER A 2 -9.01 0.66 7.90
C SER A 2 -7.64 1.13 8.42
N PHE A 3 -6.60 1.11 7.58
CA PHE A 3 -5.21 1.29 8.05
C PHE A 3 -4.88 2.69 8.57
N ALA A 4 -5.58 3.75 8.12
CA ALA A 4 -5.31 5.12 8.54
C ALA A 4 -6.09 5.55 9.81
N PHE A 5 -7.35 5.11 9.93
CA PHE A 5 -8.30 5.75 10.85
C PHE A 5 -8.41 5.09 12.23
N GLY A 6 -7.95 3.84 12.37
CA GLY A 6 -8.12 3.10 13.62
C GLY A 6 -7.00 3.27 14.65
N HIS A 7 -5.77 3.59 14.20
CA HIS A 7 -4.58 3.55 15.08
C HIS A 7 -3.96 4.93 15.36
N TRP A 8 -4.27 5.94 14.54
CA TRP A 8 -3.60 7.25 14.57
C TRP A 8 -4.49 8.40 15.06
N GLY A 9 -5.80 8.21 15.14
CA GLY A 9 -6.76 9.27 15.48
C GLY A 9 -6.86 10.41 14.45
N LEU A 10 -6.23 10.26 13.28
CA LEU A 10 -6.22 11.28 12.23
C LEU A 10 -7.58 11.36 11.54
N SER A 11 -8.08 12.57 11.33
CA SER A 11 -9.19 12.79 10.42
C SER A 11 -8.76 12.49 8.97
N PRO A 12 -9.71 12.16 8.07
CA PRO A 12 -9.42 11.99 6.64
C PRO A 12 -8.68 13.17 6.01
N ALA A 13 -8.99 14.40 6.43
CA ALA A 13 -8.33 15.60 5.90
C ALA A 13 -6.85 15.66 6.30
N GLU A 14 -6.54 15.39 7.57
CA GLU A 14 -5.15 15.39 8.07
C GLU A 14 -4.32 14.27 7.42
N PHE A 15 -4.93 13.11 7.21
CA PHE A 15 -4.26 12.01 6.52
C PHE A 15 -3.88 12.35 5.08
N TRP A 16 -4.78 12.98 4.32
CA TRP A 16 -4.53 13.36 2.92
C TRP A 16 -3.62 14.59 2.76
N ALA A 17 -3.53 15.44 3.79
CA ALA A 17 -2.61 16.57 3.81
C ALA A 17 -1.16 16.16 4.14
N ALA A 18 -0.96 15.00 4.77
CA ALA A 18 0.36 14.52 5.19
C ALA A 18 1.24 14.17 3.99
N THR A 19 2.52 14.50 4.09
CA THR A 19 3.52 14.12 3.08
C THR A 19 3.90 12.64 3.21
N PRO A 20 4.38 11.99 2.13
CA PRO A 20 4.82 10.59 2.19
C PRO A 20 5.87 10.30 3.27
N ARG A 21 6.74 11.27 3.57
CA ARG A 21 7.78 11.17 4.61
C ARG A 21 7.19 11.20 6.02
N GLU A 22 6.15 12.00 6.25
CA GLU A 22 5.43 12.06 7.51
C GLU A 22 4.65 10.77 7.75
N LEU A 23 3.96 10.26 6.73
CA LEU A 23 3.27 8.97 6.79
C LEU A 23 4.26 7.81 7.05
N ALA A 24 5.42 7.80 6.40
CA ALA A 24 6.45 6.79 6.67
C ALA A 24 7.00 6.89 8.10
N SER A 25 7.14 8.11 8.63
CA SER A 25 7.62 8.35 10.00
C SER A 25 6.62 7.89 11.04
N ALA A 26 5.35 8.18 10.79
CA ALA A 26 4.23 7.67 11.54
C ALA A 26 4.26 6.14 11.58
N MET A 27 4.30 5.47 10.43
CA MET A 27 4.17 4.01 10.38
C MET A 27 5.36 3.20 10.95
N ARG A 28 6.47 3.85 11.35
CA ARG A 28 7.67 3.18 11.86
C ARG A 28 7.46 2.29 13.10
N PRO A 29 6.72 2.69 14.15
CA PRO A 29 6.48 1.84 15.32
C PRO A 29 5.57 0.64 15.02
N LEU A 30 4.77 0.72 13.95
CA LEU A 30 3.86 -0.35 13.51
C LEU A 30 4.54 -1.36 12.58
N HIS A 31 5.58 -0.93 11.87
CA HIS A 31 6.42 -1.78 11.02
C HIS A 31 7.72 -2.14 11.75
N ALA A 32 7.65 -3.11 12.67
CA ALA A 32 8.83 -3.66 13.34
C ALA A 32 9.84 -4.34 12.37
N ALA A 33 9.42 -4.62 11.15
CA ALA A 33 10.32 -4.91 10.04
C ALA A 33 9.80 -4.11 8.85
N SER A 34 10.58 -3.14 8.37
CA SER A 34 10.36 -2.59 7.04
C SER A 34 10.58 -3.76 6.08
N ALA A 35 9.50 -4.40 5.63
CA ALA A 35 9.60 -5.43 4.61
C ALA A 35 10.37 -4.80 3.44
N ALA A 36 11.44 -5.46 3.00
CA ALA A 36 12.25 -4.95 1.91
C ALA A 36 11.34 -4.63 0.71
N PRO A 37 11.58 -3.52 -0.02
CA PRO A 37 10.82 -3.22 -1.21
C PRO A 37 10.72 -4.45 -2.13
N LEU A 38 9.55 -4.69 -2.70
CA LEU A 38 9.33 -5.78 -3.66
C LEU A 38 10.39 -5.71 -4.76
N ASP A 39 11.17 -6.77 -4.94
CA ASP A 39 12.19 -6.79 -5.98
C ASP A 39 11.59 -6.96 -7.38
N ARG A 40 12.38 -6.58 -8.39
CA ARG A 40 11.92 -6.59 -9.80
C ARG A 40 11.60 -7.99 -10.32
N ASN A 41 12.27 -9.03 -9.82
CA ASN A 41 12.04 -10.39 -10.26
C ASN A 41 10.73 -10.92 -9.69
N THR A 42 10.45 -10.65 -8.42
CA THR A 42 9.17 -11.01 -7.80
C THR A 42 8.02 -10.28 -8.48
N LEU A 43 8.18 -8.99 -8.81
CA LEU A 43 7.18 -8.24 -9.58
C LEU A 43 6.94 -8.89 -10.97
N ALA A 44 8.00 -9.24 -11.69
CA ALA A 44 7.87 -9.89 -13.00
C ALA A 44 7.17 -11.25 -12.91
N ALA A 45 7.48 -12.04 -11.87
CA ALA A 45 6.80 -13.32 -11.61
C ALA A 45 5.30 -13.12 -11.33
N LEU A 46 4.93 -12.08 -10.58
CA LEU A 46 3.53 -11.75 -10.32
C LEU A 46 2.80 -11.31 -11.60
N MET A 47 3.42 -10.48 -12.43
CA MET A 47 2.82 -10.05 -13.71
C MET A 47 2.60 -11.23 -14.66
N ALA A 48 3.50 -12.22 -14.66
CA ALA A 48 3.34 -13.44 -15.44
C ALA A 48 2.25 -14.36 -14.87
N ALA A 49 2.15 -14.47 -13.55
CA ALA A 49 1.15 -15.30 -12.87
C ALA A 49 -0.27 -14.70 -12.96
N TYR A 50 -0.38 -13.38 -12.95
CA TYR A 50 -1.63 -12.63 -12.99
C TYR A 50 -1.60 -11.64 -14.16
N PRO A 51 -1.69 -12.11 -15.42
CA PRO A 51 -1.67 -11.24 -16.58
C PRO A 51 -2.91 -10.34 -16.59
N ASP A 52 -2.70 -9.04 -16.81
CA ASP A 52 -3.78 -8.07 -16.98
C ASP A 52 -4.53 -8.32 -18.31
N GLY A 53 -5.49 -9.24 -18.27
CA GLY A 53 -6.44 -9.49 -19.35
C GLY A 53 -7.68 -8.61 -19.21
N LYS A 54 -8.21 -8.12 -20.34
CA LYS A 54 -9.55 -7.51 -20.37
C LYS A 54 -10.54 -8.57 -19.90
N ILE A 55 -11.10 -8.41 -18.70
CA ILE A 55 -12.28 -9.15 -18.29
C ILE A 55 -13.38 -8.78 -19.29
N LYS A 56 -13.58 -9.59 -20.33
CA LYS A 56 -14.84 -9.58 -21.07
C LYS A 56 -15.87 -10.12 -20.09
N ARG A 57 -16.68 -9.21 -19.56
CA ARG A 57 -17.95 -9.58 -18.94
C ARG A 57 -18.84 -10.03 -20.09
N ASP A 58 -18.83 -11.32 -20.36
CA ASP A 58 -19.89 -11.93 -21.14
C ASP A 58 -21.18 -11.72 -20.33
N GLY A 59 -22.12 -10.99 -20.94
CA GLY A 59 -23.39 -10.59 -20.35
C GLY A 59 -24.39 -11.71 -20.25
#